data_AF-A0A976PVS8-F1
#
_entry.id   AF-A0A976PVS8-F1
#
_cell.length_a   1.000
_cell.length_b   1.000
_cell.length_c   1.000
_cell.angle_alpha   90.00
_cell.angle_beta   90.00
_cell.angle_gamma   90.00
#
_symmetry.space_group_name_H-M   'P 1'
#
loop_
_entity.id
_entity.type
_entity.pdbx_description
1 polymer ?
#
loop_
_entity_poly.entity_id
_entity_poly.type
_entity_poly.pdbx_seq_one_letter_code
_entity_poly.pdbx_strand_id
1 'polypeptide(L)'
;MRSSAKLFALALLFGLFASCGIYEKAELKHRMEVRVKRVLEGSRSGGGPPTVTQQEAICRWWADMILISDQWELGRAADAYDRWRREGGIYDNLTAFEITSVEIVEGATPDTAIVAGSVDGRPFEMKVPDAEPISWVKAPKR
;
A
#
# COMPACT_ATOMS: atom_id res chain seq x y z
N MET A 1 -22.60 46.34 21.97
CA MET A 1 -21.92 45.88 20.74
C MET A 1 -20.56 45.24 21.08
N ARG A 2 -20.51 43.98 21.50
CA ARG A 2 -19.27 43.18 21.66
C ARG A 2 -19.61 41.68 21.62
N SER A 3 -19.91 41.11 20.45
CA SER A 3 -20.15 39.65 20.35
C SER A 3 -19.90 38.98 18.99
N SER A 4 -19.41 39.69 17.96
CA SER A 4 -19.23 39.07 16.62
C SER A 4 -17.81 38.60 16.32
N ALA A 5 -16.79 39.12 17.02
CA ALA A 5 -15.39 38.76 16.76
C ALA A 5 -15.00 37.36 17.28
N LYS A 6 -15.64 36.87 18.36
CA LYS A 6 -15.33 35.55 18.94
C LYS A 6 -15.84 34.39 18.09
N LEU A 7 -16.95 34.58 17.35
CA LEU A 7 -17.52 33.56 16.47
C LEU A 7 -16.70 33.37 15.18
N PHE A 8 -16.12 34.44 14.63
CA PHE A 8 -15.27 34.37 13.43
C PHE A 8 -13.93 33.67 13.67
N ALA A 9 -13.29 33.90 14.81
CA ALA A 9 -12.02 33.25 15.16
C ALA A 9 -12.19 31.73 15.37
N LEU A 10 -13.33 31.30 15.93
CA LEU A 10 -13.63 29.89 16.14
C LEU A 10 -13.85 29.16 14.80
N ALA A 11 -14.57 29.77 13.85
CA ALA A 11 -14.82 29.18 12.53
C ALA A 11 -13.54 29.01 11.69
N LEU A 12 -12.60 29.94 11.77
CA LEU A 12 -11.30 29.85 11.08
C LEU A 12 -10.41 28.73 11.65
N LEU A 13 -10.41 28.52 12.97
CA LEU A 13 -9.67 27.43 13.59
C LEU A 13 -10.26 26.07 13.22
N PHE A 14 -11.59 25.91 13.27
CA PHE A 14 -12.24 24.66 12.83
C PHE A 14 -11.98 24.34 11.35
N GLY A 15 -11.95 25.36 10.47
CA GLY A 15 -11.62 25.18 9.06
C GLY A 15 -10.19 24.66 8.83
N LEU A 16 -9.21 25.18 9.60
CA LEU A 16 -7.79 24.78 9.50
C LEU A 16 -7.54 23.36 10.02
N PHE A 17 -8.14 22.97 11.14
CA PHE A 17 -8.00 21.62 11.69
C PHE A 17 -8.68 20.57 10.78
N ALA A 18 -9.84 20.90 10.21
CA ALA A 18 -10.51 20.01 9.25
C ALA A 18 -9.69 19.85 7.96
N SER A 19 -9.08 20.93 7.43
CA SER A 19 -8.25 20.82 6.22
C SER A 19 -6.98 20.00 6.44
N CYS A 20 -6.39 20.06 7.64
CA CYS A 20 -5.16 19.33 7.95
C CYS A 20 -5.40 17.81 7.98
N GLY A 21 -6.46 17.35 8.67
CA GLY A 21 -6.78 15.92 8.77
C GLY A 21 -7.26 15.28 7.46
N ILE A 22 -7.93 16.04 6.59
CA ILE A 22 -8.35 15.55 5.26
C ILE A 22 -7.13 15.37 4.35
N TYR A 23 -6.17 16.29 4.42
CA TYR A 23 -4.94 16.22 3.62
C TYR A 23 -4.10 15.00 3.99
N GLU A 24 -3.89 14.75 5.29
CA GLU A 24 -3.12 13.60 5.80
C GLU A 24 -3.72 12.26 5.34
N LYS A 25 -5.06 12.11 5.42
CA LYS A 25 -5.74 10.90 4.94
C LYS A 25 -5.63 10.70 3.44
N ALA A 26 -5.73 11.79 2.66
CA ALA A 26 -5.59 11.73 1.21
C ALA A 26 -4.17 11.35 0.79
N GLU A 27 -3.16 11.91 1.46
CA GLU A 27 -1.75 11.59 1.25
C GLU A 27 -1.46 10.13 1.61
N LEU A 28 -1.93 9.66 2.77
CA LEU A 28 -1.79 8.27 3.19
C LEU A 28 -2.44 7.32 2.17
N LYS A 29 -3.67 7.62 1.74
CA LYS A 29 -4.37 6.84 0.71
C LYS A 29 -3.55 6.75 -0.58
N HIS A 30 -3.03 7.87 -1.05
CA HIS A 30 -2.22 7.91 -2.26
C HIS A 30 -0.92 7.11 -2.12
N ARG A 31 -0.22 7.24 -1.00
CA ARG A 31 1.00 6.45 -0.70
C ARG A 31 0.73 4.95 -0.75
N MET A 32 -0.33 4.48 -0.09
CA MET A 32 -0.67 3.06 -0.04
C MET A 32 -1.05 2.50 -1.42
N GLU A 33 -1.78 3.30 -2.22
CA GLU A 33 -2.09 2.97 -3.62
C GLU A 33 -0.82 2.81 -4.45
N VAL A 34 0.08 3.80 -4.40
CA VAL A 34 1.34 3.80 -5.14
C VAL A 34 2.23 2.63 -4.74
N ARG A 35 2.27 2.30 -3.44
CA ARG A 35 3.03 1.17 -2.93
C ARG A 35 2.54 -0.15 -3.51
N VAL A 36 1.23 -0.41 -3.47
CA VAL A 36 0.63 -1.62 -4.08
C VAL A 36 0.90 -1.65 -5.58
N LYS A 37 0.73 -0.53 -6.27
CA LYS A 37 0.98 -0.42 -7.71
C LYS A 37 2.41 -0.83 -8.07
N ARG A 38 3.42 -0.31 -7.38
CA ARG A 38 4.83 -0.67 -7.62
C ARG A 38 5.14 -2.13 -7.33
N VAL A 39 4.55 -2.67 -6.25
CA VAL A 39 4.72 -4.10 -5.91
C VAL A 39 4.13 -4.99 -7.00
N LEU A 40 2.94 -4.67 -7.51
CA LEU A 40 2.30 -5.41 -8.60
C LEU A 40 3.05 -5.23 -9.93
N GLU A 41 3.58 -4.04 -10.22
CA GLU A 41 4.41 -3.77 -11.40
C GLU A 41 5.68 -4.63 -11.40
N GLY A 42 6.43 -4.66 -10.30
CA GLY A 42 7.63 -5.51 -10.22
C GLY A 42 7.33 -7.01 -10.16
N SER A 43 6.09 -7.39 -9.79
CA SER A 43 5.62 -8.79 -9.87
C SER A 43 5.38 -9.28 -11.30
N ARG A 44 5.32 -8.38 -12.30
CA ARG A 44 5.13 -8.77 -13.72
C ARG A 44 6.35 -9.49 -14.28
N SER A 45 7.53 -9.26 -13.71
CA SER A 45 8.71 -10.07 -13.96
C SER A 45 8.49 -11.46 -13.34
N GLY A 46 8.28 -12.48 -14.18
CA GLY A 46 8.03 -13.87 -13.74
C GLY A 46 9.20 -14.50 -12.96
N GLY A 47 9.19 -15.83 -12.77
CA GLY A 47 10.13 -16.59 -11.93
C GLY A 47 11.61 -16.67 -12.38
N GLY A 48 12.10 -15.72 -13.17
CA GLY A 48 13.52 -15.59 -13.51
C GLY A 48 14.36 -14.94 -12.38
N PRO A 49 15.67 -14.72 -12.60
CA PRO A 49 16.50 -13.98 -11.66
C PRO A 49 15.91 -12.59 -11.35
N PRO A 50 16.00 -12.11 -10.10
CA PRO A 50 15.45 -10.82 -9.72
C PRO A 50 16.00 -9.69 -10.59
N THR A 51 15.10 -9.03 -11.32
CA THR A 51 15.39 -7.77 -11.98
C THR A 51 15.48 -6.64 -10.95
N VAL A 52 16.05 -5.49 -11.31
CA VAL A 52 16.04 -4.29 -10.44
C VAL A 52 14.61 -3.93 -10.01
N THR A 53 13.64 -4.06 -10.91
CA THR A 53 12.22 -3.81 -10.62
C THR A 53 11.63 -4.83 -9.64
N GLN A 54 12.06 -6.09 -9.70
CA GLN A 54 11.63 -7.11 -8.75
C GLN A 54 12.27 -6.91 -7.37
N GLN A 55 13.54 -6.49 -7.31
CA GLN A 55 14.18 -6.13 -6.05
C GLN A 55 13.50 -4.93 -5.40
N GLU A 56 13.15 -3.88 -6.16
CA GLU A 56 12.35 -2.76 -5.64
C GLU A 56 11.00 -3.27 -5.12
N ALA A 57 10.31 -4.14 -5.85
CA ALA A 57 9.04 -4.70 -5.41
C ALA A 57 9.17 -5.51 -4.10
N ILE A 58 10.24 -6.29 -3.92
CA ILE A 58 10.51 -6.99 -2.66
C ILE A 58 10.68 -6.00 -1.51
N CYS A 59 11.50 -4.96 -1.69
CA CYS A 59 11.78 -3.97 -0.64
C CYS A 59 10.52 -3.16 -0.28
N ARG A 60 9.75 -2.76 -1.30
CA ARG A 60 8.47 -2.06 -1.15
C ARG A 60 7.41 -2.93 -0.49
N TRP A 61 7.32 -4.20 -0.90
CA TRP A 61 6.41 -5.15 -0.31
C TRP A 61 6.72 -5.37 1.16
N TRP A 62 8.00 -5.58 1.52
CA TRP A 62 8.44 -5.92 2.87
C TRP A 62 8.21 -4.80 3.89
N ALA A 63 8.56 -3.55 3.58
CA ALA A 63 8.49 -2.46 4.57
C ALA A 63 8.49 -1.06 3.93
N ASP A 64 7.98 -0.94 2.70
CA ASP A 64 8.05 0.29 1.88
C ASP A 64 9.47 0.88 1.72
N MET A 65 10.48 0.01 1.75
CA MET A 65 11.88 0.43 1.63
C MET A 65 12.30 0.57 0.17
N ILE A 66 13.27 1.46 -0.08
CA ILE A 66 13.94 1.57 -1.38
C ILE A 66 14.95 0.43 -1.56
N LEU A 67 15.64 0.05 -0.48
CA LEU A 67 16.69 -0.95 -0.49
C LEU A 67 16.79 -1.60 0.89
N ILE A 68 16.84 -2.93 0.91
CA ILE A 68 17.27 -3.72 2.07
C ILE A 68 18.78 -3.98 1.90
N SER A 69 19.60 -3.37 2.74
CA SER A 69 21.07 -3.48 2.65
C SER A 69 21.62 -4.74 3.33
N ASP A 70 20.92 -5.25 4.33
CA ASP A 70 21.28 -6.50 5.00
C ASP A 70 20.92 -7.70 4.11
N GLN A 71 21.94 -8.49 3.75
CA GLN A 71 21.79 -9.63 2.84
C GLN A 71 20.89 -10.72 3.42
N TRP A 72 20.92 -10.91 4.75
CA TRP A 72 20.10 -11.92 5.40
C TRP A 72 18.62 -11.52 5.43
N GLU A 73 18.34 -10.25 5.74
CA GLU A 73 17.01 -9.68 5.66
C GLU A 73 16.46 -9.71 4.24
N LEU A 74 17.28 -9.32 3.24
CA LEU A 74 16.87 -9.37 1.84
C LEU A 74 16.50 -10.81 1.42
N GLY A 75 17.29 -11.80 1.83
CA GLY A 75 16.97 -13.21 1.58
C GLY A 75 15.63 -13.63 2.18
N ARG A 76 15.38 -13.30 3.46
CA ARG A 76 14.09 -13.59 4.11
C ARG A 76 12.91 -12.87 3.44
N ALA A 77 13.10 -11.60 3.07
CA ALA A 77 12.08 -10.82 2.38
C ALA A 77 11.77 -11.42 1.00
N ALA A 78 12.78 -11.84 0.25
CA ALA A 78 12.61 -12.49 -1.05
C ALA A 78 11.83 -13.81 -0.93
N ASP A 79 12.19 -14.68 0.01
CA ASP A 79 11.49 -15.96 0.23
C ASP A 79 10.03 -15.76 0.64
N ALA A 80 9.77 -14.78 1.51
CA ALA A 80 8.43 -14.46 1.97
C ALA A 80 7.59 -13.81 0.86
N TYR A 81 8.21 -12.96 0.03
CA TYR A 81 7.59 -12.35 -1.13
C TYR A 81 7.20 -13.40 -2.18
N ASP A 82 8.07 -14.38 -2.45
CA ASP A 82 7.78 -15.50 -3.33
C ASP A 82 6.57 -16.31 -2.85
N ARG A 83 6.49 -16.59 -1.55
CA ARG A 83 5.35 -17.26 -0.94
C ARG A 83 4.07 -16.43 -1.11
N TRP A 84 4.13 -15.14 -0.82
CA TRP A 84 3.00 -14.21 -0.99
C TRP A 84 2.50 -14.18 -2.44
N ARG A 85 3.41 -14.13 -3.44
CA ARG A 85 3.05 -14.20 -4.86
C ARG A 85 2.40 -15.53 -5.25
N ARG A 86 2.88 -16.66 -4.71
CA ARG A 86 2.30 -17.99 -4.94
C ARG A 86 0.91 -18.12 -4.32
N GLU A 87 0.72 -17.63 -3.10
CA GLU A 87 -0.59 -17.56 -2.43
C GLU A 87 -1.61 -16.73 -3.24
N GLY A 88 -1.15 -15.64 -3.83
CA GLY A 88 -1.92 -14.81 -4.74
C GLY A 88 -2.17 -15.42 -6.12
N GLY A 89 -1.48 -16.49 -6.50
CA GLY A 89 -1.53 -17.03 -7.86
C GLY A 89 -1.07 -16.01 -8.91
N ILE A 90 -0.04 -15.23 -8.56
CA ILE A 90 0.56 -14.16 -9.40
C ILE A 90 2.06 -14.36 -9.63
N TYR A 91 2.63 -15.49 -9.20
CA TYR A 91 4.06 -15.76 -9.26
C TYR A 91 4.63 -15.76 -10.69
N ASP A 92 3.92 -16.38 -11.64
CA ASP A 92 4.41 -16.59 -13.02
C ASP A 92 3.57 -15.89 -14.09
N ASN A 93 2.41 -15.34 -13.71
CA ASN A 93 1.34 -15.07 -14.68
C ASN A 93 0.61 -13.74 -14.48
N LEU A 94 1.16 -12.80 -13.71
CA LEU A 94 0.56 -11.48 -13.58
C LEU A 94 0.73 -10.71 -14.88
N THR A 95 -0.35 -10.61 -15.65
CA THR A 95 -0.34 -9.94 -16.96
C THR A 95 -0.88 -8.54 -16.85
N ALA A 96 -2.00 -8.36 -16.15
CA ALA A 96 -2.64 -7.06 -15.95
C ALA A 96 -3.21 -6.93 -14.54
N PHE A 97 -3.31 -5.70 -14.06
CA PHE A 97 -3.98 -5.40 -12.80
C PHE A 97 -4.63 -4.02 -12.85
N GLU A 98 -5.61 -3.83 -11.97
CA GLU A 98 -6.30 -2.57 -11.74
C GLU A 98 -6.52 -2.40 -10.23
N ILE A 99 -6.33 -1.18 -9.71
CA ILE A 99 -6.70 -0.82 -8.34
C ILE A 99 -8.02 -0.05 -8.42
N THR A 100 -9.04 -0.52 -7.71
CA THR A 100 -10.39 0.05 -7.76
C THR A 100 -10.75 0.84 -6.51
N SER A 101 -10.17 0.49 -5.36
CA SER A 101 -10.40 1.23 -4.12
C SER A 101 -9.21 1.17 -3.16
N VAL A 102 -9.13 2.20 -2.33
CA VAL A 102 -8.21 2.29 -1.19
C VAL A 102 -8.98 2.90 -0.02
N GLU A 103 -9.02 2.17 1.09
CA GLU A 103 -9.77 2.50 2.29
C GLU A 103 -8.83 2.52 3.50
N ILE A 104 -8.75 3.64 4.21
CA ILE A 104 -7.94 3.75 5.42
C ILE A 104 -8.66 3.06 6.58
N VAL A 105 -7.92 2.25 7.33
CA VAL A 105 -8.42 1.59 8.54
C VAL A 105 -8.25 2.53 9.72
N GLU A 106 -9.33 3.22 10.09
CA GLU A 106 -9.33 4.20 11.19
C GLU A 106 -8.84 3.57 12.52
N GLY A 107 -7.86 4.20 13.15
CA GLY A 107 -7.31 3.77 14.44
C GLY A 107 -6.35 2.57 14.38
N ALA A 108 -5.96 2.11 13.19
CA ALA A 108 -4.93 1.08 13.06
C ALA A 108 -3.55 1.61 13.48
N THR A 109 -2.75 0.76 14.10
CA THR A 109 -1.33 1.02 14.36
C THR A 109 -0.51 -0.21 13.91
N PRO A 110 0.39 -0.07 12.93
CA PRO A 110 0.69 1.15 12.16
C PRO A 110 -0.49 1.58 11.27
N ASP A 111 -0.40 2.79 10.72
CA ASP A 111 -1.35 3.29 9.71
C ASP A 111 -1.55 2.24 8.62
N THR A 112 -2.80 1.87 8.35
CA THR A 112 -3.12 0.73 7.48
C THR A 112 -4.19 1.13 6.49
N ALA A 113 -4.06 0.65 5.25
CA ALA A 113 -5.14 0.68 4.27
C ALA A 113 -5.54 -0.73 3.80
N ILE A 114 -6.79 -0.87 3.38
CA ILE A 114 -7.24 -1.97 2.53
C ILE A 114 -7.25 -1.47 1.09
N VAL A 115 -6.52 -2.17 0.22
CA VAL A 115 -6.47 -1.88 -1.21
C VAL A 115 -7.15 -3.01 -1.96
N ALA A 116 -8.18 -2.69 -2.73
CA ALA A 116 -8.91 -3.65 -3.55
C ALA A 116 -8.74 -3.37 -5.04
N GLY A 117 -8.87 -4.42 -5.83
CA GLY A 117 -8.68 -4.33 -7.27
C GLY A 117 -8.89 -5.66 -7.96
N SER A 118 -8.32 -5.79 -9.16
CA SER A 118 -8.28 -7.04 -9.90
C SER A 118 -6.89 -7.34 -10.45
N VAL A 119 -6.55 -8.62 -10.56
CA VAL A 119 -5.39 -9.14 -11.28
C VAL A 119 -5.88 -10.15 -12.31
N ASP A 120 -5.63 -9.88 -13.58
CA ASP A 120 -6.13 -10.68 -14.71
C ASP A 120 -7.65 -10.94 -14.62
N GLY A 121 -8.43 -9.92 -14.20
CA GLY A 121 -9.88 -10.00 -13.99
C GLY A 121 -10.31 -10.70 -12.69
N ARG A 122 -9.39 -11.26 -11.91
CA ARG A 122 -9.68 -11.89 -10.60
C ARG A 122 -9.63 -10.85 -9.49
N PRO A 123 -10.67 -10.70 -8.66
CA PRO A 123 -10.68 -9.70 -7.60
C PRO A 123 -9.68 -10.02 -6.50
N PHE A 124 -9.06 -8.99 -5.92
CA PHE A 124 -8.21 -9.11 -4.75
C PHE A 124 -8.49 -8.02 -3.73
N GLU A 125 -8.08 -8.28 -2.48
CA GLU A 125 -7.95 -7.30 -1.41
C GLU A 125 -6.64 -7.53 -0.67
N MET A 126 -5.90 -6.45 -0.42
CA MET A 126 -4.64 -6.46 0.32
C MET A 126 -4.75 -5.56 1.55
N LYS A 127 -4.15 -6.00 2.66
CA LYS A 127 -3.86 -5.16 3.80
C LYS A 127 -2.48 -4.55 3.60
N VAL A 128 -2.40 -3.23 3.67
CA VAL A 128 -1.20 -2.43 3.41
C VAL A 128 -0.88 -1.62 4.68
N PRO A 129 -0.17 -2.22 5.65
CA PRO A 129 0.31 -1.52 6.83
C PRO A 129 1.54 -0.67 6.49
N ASP A 130 1.67 0.51 7.06
CA ASP A 130 2.85 1.37 6.87
C ASP A 130 4.10 0.69 7.44
N ALA A 131 5.19 0.73 6.67
CA ALA A 131 6.48 0.12 7.03
C ALA A 131 6.46 -1.38 7.40
N GLU A 132 5.40 -2.12 7.07
CA GLU A 132 5.26 -3.57 7.34
C GLU A 132 4.85 -4.35 6.07
N PRO A 133 5.03 -5.69 6.02
CA PRO A 133 4.75 -6.46 4.82
C PRO A 133 3.29 -6.40 4.37
N ILE A 134 3.07 -6.23 3.06
CA ILE A 134 1.73 -6.32 2.47
C ILE A 134 1.23 -7.76 2.56
N SER A 135 -0.03 -7.95 2.96
CA SER A 135 -0.65 -9.27 3.07
C SER A 135 -1.96 -9.33 2.31
N TRP A 136 -2.34 -10.54 1.87
CA TRP A 136 -3.65 -10.77 1.27
C TRP A 136 -4.73 -10.78 2.36
N VAL A 137 -5.78 -9.99 2.16
CA VAL A 137 -7.07 -10.21 2.83
C VAL A 137 -7.90 -11.20 2.01
N LYS A 138 -7.90 -10.98 0.69
CA LYS A 138 -8.50 -11.87 -0.30
C LYS A 138 -7.56 -12.00 -1.49
N ALA A 139 -6.96 -13.18 -1.63
CA ALA A 139 -6.09 -13.49 -2.77
C ALA A 139 -6.91 -13.65 -4.07
N PRO A 140 -6.39 -13.22 -5.22
CA PRO A 140 -6.98 -13.51 -6.53
C PRO A 140 -6.71 -14.99 -6.89
N LYS A 141 -7.36 -15.93 -6.19
CA LYS A 141 -7.18 -17.36 -6.42
C LYS A 141 -7.51 -17.75 -7.88
N ARG A 142 -6.81 -18.77 -8.38
CA ARG A 142 -7.10 -19.40 -9.69
C ARG A 142 -8.44 -20.10 -9.68
#